data_AF-A0A842MIE0-F1
#
_entry.id   AF-A0A842MIE0-F1
#
_cell.length_a   1.000
_cell.length_b   1.000
_cell.length_c   1.000
_cell.angle_alpha   90.00
_cell.angle_beta   90.00
_cell.angle_gamma   90.00
#
_symmetry.space_group_name_H-M   'P 1'
#
loop_
_entity.id
_entity.type
_entity.pdbx_description
1 polymer ?
#
loop_
_entity_poly.entity_id
_entity_poly.type
_entity_poly.pdbx_seq_one_letter_code
_entity_poly.pdbx_strand_id
1 'polypeptide(L)'
;MRRAEEAHGALEGLFSGRAGIGHIRPGDHVSGEFGLERDELKRCCITGIGPERSEVGMELALRCFEAGEKLLIIDMTGDYSGLVSYMPSLRVYRAGRNFQANPFNASRMGFPELIAAAVQAVLKTTRSERIYLERALLLSLSQGKDDPKPSDLLESLLQIEAEAHPRQGQNIDSLRNALWELRAFDRPIPQEVHTPALIDLSKLSSVRVCRLAAMDLFLNFGTFDVTGIVIDPADWIFAQDAPEELTEALESSADELARRGALLIIATSTISSMPRWIANTLTSEIRCRTVSHGDQTLKRKWQVPDAGGSCSNVAQEQLLVISRYSDAIRPVRIRRTGFKPVGDEEIEMHMRSLGEDFKMHREVEKRVTLLEKIFSDKTMHQTAKELMVMIRGGRVPVDAVSKQRSGALKRVVRMLSRHFLIIEFADGNGTNWYRLTKAGERALDEEEAENEGEVRV
;
A
#
# COMPACT_ATOMS: atom_id res chain seq x y z
N MET A 1 -21.94 18.20 57.45
CA MET A 1 -22.13 19.46 56.68
C MET A 1 -20.81 20.20 56.57
N ARG A 2 -20.08 20.03 55.46
CA ARG A 2 -19.15 21.01 54.88
C ARG A 2 -19.16 20.73 53.36
N ARG A 3 -19.48 21.78 52.60
CA ARG A 3 -19.62 21.89 51.13
C ARG A 3 -18.27 21.57 50.45
N ALA A 4 -18.16 20.82 49.37
CA ALA A 4 -18.67 21.00 48.00
C ALA A 4 -18.12 22.24 47.28
N GLU A 5 -17.54 21.98 46.10
CA GLU A 5 -17.11 22.86 45.00
C GLU A 5 -15.65 23.32 44.95
N GLU A 6 -15.14 23.35 43.70
CA GLU A 6 -13.86 23.86 43.19
C GLU A 6 -12.67 22.88 43.12
N ALA A 7 -12.80 21.90 42.22
CA ALA A 7 -11.68 21.35 41.46
C ALA A 7 -11.99 21.50 39.96
N HIS A 8 -11.94 22.73 39.47
CA HIS A 8 -11.85 23.09 38.06
C HIS A 8 -10.55 23.90 37.90
N GLY A 9 -9.51 23.24 37.40
CA GLY A 9 -8.18 23.81 37.24
C GLY A 9 -7.61 23.44 35.88
N ALA A 10 -7.94 24.27 34.89
CA ALA A 10 -7.11 24.66 33.75
C ALA A 10 -6.45 23.55 32.89
N LEU A 11 -7.22 23.02 31.94
CA LEU A 11 -6.74 22.65 30.61
C LEU A 11 -6.88 23.88 29.69
N GLU A 12 -6.08 24.93 29.95
CA GLU A 12 -5.93 26.07 29.05
C GLU A 12 -4.47 26.15 28.61
N GLY A 13 -4.20 25.68 27.40
CA GLY A 13 -2.85 25.77 26.83
C GLY A 13 -2.61 24.91 25.60
N LEU A 14 -3.57 24.80 24.67
CA LEU A 14 -3.31 24.21 23.33
C LEU A 14 -4.15 24.82 22.19
N PHE A 15 -4.97 25.84 22.47
CA PHE A 15 -5.67 26.61 21.44
C PHE A 15 -5.61 28.11 21.79
N SER A 16 -4.48 28.77 21.52
CA SER A 16 -4.44 30.23 21.64
C SER A 16 -5.10 30.85 20.41
N GLY A 17 -6.33 31.30 20.57
CA GLY A 17 -6.98 32.19 19.63
C GLY A 17 -6.18 33.50 19.46
N ARG A 18 -6.12 33.96 18.21
CA ARG A 18 -5.56 35.25 17.74
C ARG A 18 -4.03 35.39 17.82
N ALA A 19 -3.34 34.88 16.81
CA ALA A 19 -2.19 35.60 16.26
C ALA A 19 -2.72 36.58 15.19
N GLY A 20 -2.48 37.87 15.40
CA GLY A 20 -2.98 38.94 14.53
C GLY A 20 -2.52 38.79 13.09
N ILE A 21 -3.36 39.29 12.18
CA ILE A 21 -3.01 39.55 10.77
C ILE A 21 -1.95 40.66 10.78
N GLY A 22 -0.70 40.29 11.02
CA GLY A 22 0.47 41.10 10.71
C GLY A 22 0.94 40.71 9.33
N HIS A 23 1.04 41.66 8.41
CA HIS A 23 1.69 41.46 7.12
C HIS A 23 3.14 40.98 7.35
N ILE A 24 3.39 39.68 7.19
CA ILE A 24 4.72 39.09 7.27
C ILE A 24 5.48 39.53 6.01
N ARG A 25 6.61 40.22 6.19
CA ARG A 25 7.51 40.56 5.08
C ARG A 25 8.44 39.38 4.79
N PRO A 26 8.88 39.19 3.54
CA PRO A 26 9.92 38.20 3.23
C PRO A 26 11.21 38.53 4.00
N GLY A 27 11.59 37.70 4.97
CA GLY A 27 12.82 37.85 5.76
C GLY A 27 12.66 37.68 7.27
N ASP A 28 11.43 37.67 7.80
CA ASP A 28 11.22 37.50 9.24
C ASP A 28 11.38 36.02 9.66
N HIS A 29 12.44 35.72 10.42
CA HIS A 29 12.59 34.44 11.13
C HIS A 29 11.68 34.43 12.35
N VAL A 30 10.43 34.00 12.17
CA VAL A 30 9.54 33.73 13.30
C VAL A 30 9.87 32.34 13.86
N SER A 31 10.52 32.28 15.02
CA SER A 31 10.60 31.06 15.83
C SER A 31 9.35 30.97 16.71
N GLY A 32 8.51 29.98 16.47
CA GLY A 32 7.32 29.68 17.28
C GLY A 32 6.84 28.25 17.01
N GLU A 33 6.07 27.67 17.94
CA GLU A 33 5.42 26.39 17.72
C GLU A 33 4.28 26.56 16.70
N PHE A 34 4.32 25.79 15.63
CA PHE A 34 3.28 25.72 14.62
C PHE A 34 2.53 24.40 14.80
N GLY A 35 1.25 24.49 15.15
CA GLY A 35 0.33 23.35 15.17
C GLY A 35 -0.54 23.34 13.92
N LEU A 36 -0.89 22.13 13.45
CA LEU A 36 -1.96 21.93 12.48
C LEU A 36 -3.27 21.78 13.23
N GLU A 37 -4.30 22.49 12.78
CA GLU A 37 -5.64 22.33 13.33
C GLU A 37 -6.23 20.98 12.89
N ARG A 38 -7.18 20.44 13.69
CA ARG A 38 -7.88 19.18 13.34
C ARG A 38 -8.51 19.26 11.95
N ASP A 39 -9.04 20.42 11.56
CA ASP A 39 -9.64 20.64 10.25
C ASP A 39 -8.61 20.56 9.10
N GLU A 40 -7.37 20.96 9.36
CA GLU A 40 -6.28 20.82 8.40
C GLU A 40 -5.83 19.36 8.25
N LEU A 41 -6.04 18.53 9.28
CA LEU A 41 -5.71 17.11 9.30
C LEU A 41 -6.81 16.17 8.77
N LYS A 42 -8.02 16.69 8.47
CA LYS A 42 -9.14 15.88 7.97
C LYS A 42 -8.76 15.05 6.74
N ARG A 43 -8.05 15.63 5.78
CA ARG A 43 -7.45 14.95 4.61
C ARG A 43 -6.06 15.51 4.36
N CYS A 44 -5.08 14.99 5.09
CA CYS A 44 -3.69 15.41 5.02
C CYS A 44 -2.87 14.46 4.15
N CYS A 45 -2.05 15.01 3.25
CA CYS A 45 -1.10 14.24 2.45
C CYS A 45 0.33 14.60 2.81
N ILE A 46 1.17 13.62 3.11
CA ILE A 46 2.62 13.77 3.26
C ILE A 46 3.28 13.26 1.98
N THR A 47 4.03 14.11 1.29
CA THR A 47 4.77 13.73 0.08
C THR A 47 6.27 13.73 0.36
N GLY A 48 6.98 12.65 0.03
CA GLY A 48 8.40 12.58 0.31
C GLY A 48 9.06 11.24 0.01
N ILE A 49 10.37 11.17 0.21
CA ILE A 49 11.14 9.92 0.16
C ILE A 49 11.00 9.18 1.49
N GLY A 50 10.93 7.85 1.42
CA GLY A 50 10.56 6.94 2.52
C GLY A 50 10.96 7.38 3.92
N PRO A 51 12.26 7.42 4.30
CA PRO A 51 12.65 7.66 5.70
C PRO A 51 12.18 8.99 6.28
N GLU A 52 12.27 10.09 5.51
CA GLU A 52 11.82 11.42 5.95
C GLU A 52 10.29 11.47 6.01
N ARG A 53 9.61 10.86 5.04
CA ARG A 53 8.14 10.78 5.00
C ARG A 53 7.59 9.98 6.20
N SER A 54 8.16 8.82 6.47
CA SER A 54 7.77 7.96 7.59
C SER A 54 8.05 8.66 8.93
N GLU A 55 9.16 9.39 9.08
CA GLU A 55 9.44 10.19 10.28
C GLU A 55 8.38 11.27 10.52
N VAL A 56 7.96 11.97 9.45
CA VAL A 56 6.86 12.96 9.52
C VAL A 56 5.54 12.32 9.87
N GLY A 57 5.21 11.17 9.25
CA GLY A 57 3.98 10.44 9.53
C GLY A 57 3.92 9.91 10.96
N MET A 58 5.04 9.37 11.48
CA MET A 58 5.14 8.93 12.88
C MET A 58 4.94 10.08 13.86
N GLU A 59 5.58 11.23 13.62
CA GLU A 59 5.41 12.39 14.50
C GLU A 59 3.96 12.88 14.50
N LEU A 60 3.30 12.98 13.32
CA LEU A 60 1.87 13.34 13.27
C LEU A 60 0.99 12.31 13.99
N ALA A 61 1.25 11.01 13.80
CA ALA A 61 0.52 9.95 14.48
C ALA A 61 0.65 10.07 16.00
N LEU A 62 1.86 10.32 16.51
CA LEU A 62 2.11 10.56 17.93
C LEU A 62 1.32 11.77 18.44
N ARG A 63 1.34 12.91 17.73
CA ARG A 63 0.60 14.11 18.14
C ARG A 63 -0.91 13.93 18.11
N CYS A 64 -1.43 13.22 17.11
CA CYS A 64 -2.86 12.88 17.06
C CYS A 64 -3.26 11.97 18.22
N PHE A 65 -2.41 10.99 18.56
CA PHE A 65 -2.62 10.14 19.72
C PHE A 65 -2.60 10.92 21.04
N GLU A 66 -1.64 11.82 21.24
CA GLU A 66 -1.58 12.71 22.41
C GLU A 66 -2.83 13.62 22.50
N ALA A 67 -3.44 13.97 21.36
CA ALA A 67 -4.69 14.71 21.28
C ALA A 67 -5.95 13.84 21.53
N GLY A 68 -5.79 12.54 21.80
CA GLY A 68 -6.87 11.61 22.11
C GLY A 68 -7.50 10.91 20.90
N GLU A 69 -6.88 10.98 19.72
CA GLU A 69 -7.37 10.26 18.54
C GLU A 69 -7.14 8.74 18.66
N LYS A 70 -8.16 7.96 18.31
CA LYS A 70 -8.08 6.50 18.14
C LYS A 70 -7.61 6.18 16.73
N LEU A 71 -6.29 6.03 16.57
CA LEU A 71 -5.68 5.82 15.26
C LEU A 71 -5.64 4.36 14.83
N LEU A 72 -5.83 4.14 13.54
CA LEU A 72 -5.41 2.93 12.83
C LEU A 72 -4.29 3.30 11.85
N ILE A 73 -3.11 2.73 12.05
CA ILE A 73 -1.94 2.95 11.20
C ILE A 73 -1.77 1.70 10.32
N ILE A 74 -1.83 1.87 9.01
CA ILE A 74 -1.56 0.82 8.01
C ILE A 74 -0.13 1.04 7.52
N ASP A 75 0.79 0.27 8.08
CA ASP A 75 2.23 0.35 7.81
C ASP A 75 2.65 -0.76 6.85
N MET A 76 2.92 -0.37 5.62
CA MET A 76 3.32 -1.30 4.56
C MET A 76 4.84 -1.51 4.49
N THR A 77 5.64 -0.68 5.17
CA THR A 77 7.11 -0.73 5.13
C THR A 77 7.75 -1.19 6.45
N GLY A 78 7.02 -1.17 7.56
CA GLY A 78 7.49 -1.58 8.89
C GLY A 78 8.16 -0.44 9.68
N ASP A 79 8.10 0.79 9.16
CA ASP A 79 8.81 1.95 9.72
C ASP A 79 8.15 2.46 11.01
N TYR A 80 6.87 2.20 11.23
CA TYR A 80 6.08 2.79 12.32
C TYR A 80 6.17 2.00 13.63
N SER A 81 6.86 0.86 13.63
CA SER A 81 7.07 0.02 14.82
C SER A 81 7.65 0.82 16.00
N GLY A 82 8.52 1.79 15.74
CA GLY A 82 9.12 2.65 16.77
C GLY A 82 8.12 3.42 17.63
N LEU A 83 6.89 3.64 17.16
CA LEU A 83 5.82 4.31 17.92
C LEU A 83 5.43 3.57 19.20
N VAL A 84 5.69 2.27 19.29
CA VAL A 84 5.42 1.45 20.49
C VAL A 84 6.07 2.05 21.74
N SER A 85 7.27 2.62 21.61
CA SER A 85 7.99 3.23 22.73
C SER A 85 7.37 4.56 23.22
N TYR A 86 6.43 5.14 22.46
CA TYR A 86 5.88 6.48 22.69
C TYR A 86 4.35 6.47 22.83
N MET A 87 3.68 5.41 22.38
CA MET A 87 2.23 5.23 22.46
C MET A 87 1.92 3.98 23.31
N PRO A 88 1.84 4.11 24.65
CA PRO A 88 1.76 2.96 25.55
C PRO A 88 0.55 2.04 25.30
N SER A 89 -0.54 2.56 24.73
CA SER A 89 -1.74 1.77 24.41
C SER A 89 -1.80 1.29 22.96
N LEU A 90 -0.77 1.54 22.13
CA LEU A 90 -0.73 1.14 20.73
C LEU A 90 -0.59 -0.38 20.62
N ARG A 91 -1.57 -1.03 19.96
CA ARG A 91 -1.49 -2.47 19.65
C ARG A 91 -0.83 -2.68 18.31
N VAL A 92 0.00 -3.72 18.19
CA VAL A 92 0.72 -4.05 16.96
C VAL A 92 0.25 -5.39 16.41
N TYR A 93 -0.43 -5.33 15.27
CA TYR A 93 -0.95 -6.46 14.51
C TYR A 93 -0.07 -6.67 13.28
N ARG A 94 0.68 -7.76 13.26
CA ARG A 94 1.55 -8.16 12.16
C ARG A 94 0.84 -9.16 11.26
N ALA A 95 0.55 -8.74 10.04
CA ALA A 95 -0.17 -9.57 9.10
C ALA A 95 0.62 -10.85 8.76
N GLY A 96 -0.07 -11.99 8.78
CA GLY A 96 0.50 -13.32 8.55
C GLY A 96 1.19 -13.97 9.77
N ARG A 97 1.32 -13.23 10.89
CA ARG A 97 1.92 -13.70 12.15
C ARG A 97 0.92 -13.82 13.29
N ASN A 98 0.22 -12.75 13.63
CA ASN A 98 -0.76 -12.71 14.73
C ASN A 98 -2.08 -12.04 14.32
N PHE A 99 -2.13 -11.49 13.11
CA PHE A 99 -3.31 -10.91 12.48
C PHE A 99 -3.40 -11.36 11.03
N GLN A 100 -4.61 -11.47 10.49
CA GLN A 100 -4.83 -11.72 9.06
C GLN A 100 -6.05 -10.95 8.58
N ALA A 101 -5.85 -10.06 7.63
CA ALA A 101 -6.95 -9.51 6.83
C ALA A 101 -7.47 -10.62 5.90
N ASN A 102 -8.78 -10.78 5.75
CA ASN A 102 -9.37 -11.71 4.79
C ASN A 102 -10.05 -10.92 3.65
N PRO A 103 -9.35 -10.65 2.52
CA PRO A 103 -9.88 -9.85 1.42
C PRO A 103 -11.06 -10.50 0.69
N PHE A 104 -11.43 -11.73 1.05
CA PHE A 104 -12.46 -12.54 0.39
C PHE A 104 -13.79 -12.61 1.15
N ASN A 105 -13.92 -11.96 2.31
CA ASN A 105 -15.14 -11.97 3.14
C ASN A 105 -16.37 -11.44 2.39
N ALA A 106 -17.50 -12.15 2.48
CA ALA A 106 -18.77 -11.82 1.81
C ALA A 106 -19.55 -10.64 2.42
N SER A 107 -19.21 -10.18 3.62
CA SER A 107 -19.91 -9.10 4.32
C SER A 107 -19.69 -7.69 3.73
N ARG A 108 -19.05 -7.59 2.56
CA ARG A 108 -18.61 -6.32 1.96
C ARG A 108 -19.67 -5.73 1.05
N MET A 109 -19.74 -4.39 1.01
CA MET A 109 -20.48 -3.69 -0.05
C MET A 109 -19.84 -3.97 -1.41
N GLY A 110 -20.67 -4.26 -2.42
CA GLY A 110 -20.20 -4.55 -3.78
C GLY A 110 -19.48 -5.90 -3.92
N PHE A 111 -19.65 -6.82 -2.97
CA PHE A 111 -19.28 -8.22 -3.16
C PHE A 111 -20.17 -8.87 -4.25
N PRO A 112 -19.63 -9.73 -5.16
CA PRO A 112 -18.24 -10.19 -5.37
C PRO A 112 -17.37 -9.30 -6.27
N GLU A 113 -17.96 -8.36 -7.00
CA GLU A 113 -17.32 -7.61 -8.08
C GLU A 113 -16.15 -6.77 -7.58
N LEU A 114 -16.30 -6.17 -6.39
CA LEU A 114 -15.29 -5.31 -5.78
C LEU A 114 -14.02 -6.10 -5.39
N ILE A 115 -14.19 -7.32 -4.88
CA ILE A 115 -13.06 -8.18 -4.53
C ILE A 115 -12.29 -8.57 -5.78
N ALA A 116 -13.01 -8.98 -6.82
CA ALA A 116 -12.38 -9.36 -8.07
C ALA A 116 -11.69 -8.17 -8.76
N ALA A 117 -12.26 -6.96 -8.64
CA ALA A 117 -11.63 -5.72 -9.09
C ALA A 117 -10.34 -5.40 -8.31
N ALA A 118 -10.34 -5.58 -6.98
CA ALA A 118 -9.15 -5.38 -6.15
C ALA A 118 -8.04 -6.39 -6.50
N VAL A 119 -8.39 -7.67 -6.66
CA VAL A 119 -7.45 -8.69 -7.11
C VAL A 119 -6.95 -8.38 -8.53
N GLN A 120 -7.82 -7.89 -9.41
CA GLN A 120 -7.44 -7.45 -10.75
C GLN A 120 -6.41 -6.33 -10.72
N ALA A 121 -6.63 -5.29 -9.91
CA ALA A 121 -5.70 -4.16 -9.79
C ALA A 121 -4.34 -4.60 -9.24
N VAL A 122 -4.33 -5.46 -8.23
CA VAL A 122 -3.11 -5.90 -7.54
C VAL A 122 -2.32 -6.92 -8.36
N LEU A 123 -2.99 -7.93 -8.91
CA LEU A 123 -2.37 -9.01 -9.69
C LEU A 123 -2.34 -8.70 -11.20
N LYS A 124 -2.81 -7.53 -11.64
CA LYS A 124 -2.87 -7.14 -13.06
C LYS A 124 -3.55 -8.20 -13.94
N THR A 125 -4.62 -8.83 -13.44
CA THR A 125 -5.37 -9.83 -14.23
C THR A 125 -6.15 -9.16 -15.35
N THR A 126 -6.52 -9.94 -16.35
CA THR A 126 -7.38 -9.52 -17.46
C THR A 126 -8.84 -9.44 -17.02
N ARG A 127 -9.66 -8.73 -17.80
CA ARG A 127 -11.12 -8.68 -17.59
C ARG A 127 -11.76 -10.07 -17.63
N SER A 128 -11.28 -10.95 -18.50
CA SER A 128 -11.77 -12.33 -18.57
C SER A 128 -11.44 -13.13 -17.32
N GLU A 129 -10.22 -13.00 -16.81
CA GLU A 129 -9.81 -13.63 -15.54
C GLU A 129 -10.62 -13.08 -14.36
N ARG A 130 -10.91 -11.76 -14.32
CA ARG A 130 -11.80 -11.17 -13.31
C ARG A 130 -13.18 -11.83 -13.30
N ILE A 131 -13.80 -12.05 -14.45
CA ILE A 131 -15.12 -12.70 -14.54
C ILE A 131 -15.08 -14.13 -13.97
N TYR A 132 -14.00 -14.89 -14.20
CA TYR A 132 -13.86 -16.23 -13.61
C TYR A 132 -13.66 -16.18 -12.10
N LEU A 133 -12.95 -15.17 -11.59
CA LEU A 133 -12.79 -14.95 -10.15
C LEU A 133 -14.12 -14.61 -9.48
N GLU A 134 -14.92 -13.71 -10.06
CA GLU A 134 -16.26 -13.38 -9.58
C GLU A 134 -17.16 -14.62 -9.53
N ARG A 135 -17.13 -15.44 -10.59
CA ARG A 135 -17.85 -16.72 -10.62
C ARG A 135 -17.38 -17.68 -9.53
N ALA A 136 -16.08 -17.78 -9.29
CA ALA A 136 -15.53 -18.65 -8.24
C ALA A 136 -15.93 -18.20 -6.83
N LEU A 137 -16.00 -16.88 -6.59
CA LEU A 137 -16.50 -16.30 -5.35
C LEU A 137 -17.98 -16.65 -5.11
N LEU A 138 -18.82 -16.46 -6.13
CA LEU A 138 -20.25 -16.82 -6.07
C LEU A 138 -20.46 -18.31 -5.84
N LEU A 139 -19.69 -19.15 -6.53
CA LEU A 139 -19.76 -20.61 -6.38
C LEU A 139 -19.39 -21.04 -4.96
N SER A 140 -18.32 -20.48 -4.39
CA SER A 140 -17.90 -20.76 -3.00
C SER A 140 -19.02 -20.46 -2.00
N LEU A 141 -19.71 -19.33 -2.16
CA LEU A 141 -20.83 -18.97 -1.28
C LEU A 141 -22.04 -19.90 -1.45
N SER A 142 -22.37 -20.28 -2.68
CA SER A 142 -23.47 -21.23 -2.93
C SER A 142 -23.22 -22.59 -2.27
N GLN A 143 -21.97 -22.90 -1.93
CA GLN A 143 -21.54 -24.09 -1.20
C GLN A 143 -21.47 -23.87 0.33
N GLY A 144 -21.95 -22.73 0.84
CA GLY A 144 -22.00 -22.40 2.27
C GLY A 144 -20.69 -21.88 2.86
N LYS A 145 -19.79 -21.34 2.03
CA LYS A 145 -18.53 -20.72 2.48
C LYS A 145 -18.72 -19.21 2.66
N ASP A 146 -19.18 -18.79 3.84
CA ASP A 146 -19.46 -17.37 4.14
C ASP A 146 -18.19 -16.50 4.12
N ASP A 147 -17.03 -17.10 4.45
CA ASP A 147 -15.70 -16.49 4.36
C ASP A 147 -14.79 -17.34 3.45
N PRO A 148 -14.92 -17.24 2.12
CA PRO A 148 -14.09 -17.99 1.18
C PRO A 148 -12.61 -17.71 1.43
N LYS A 149 -11.79 -18.75 1.31
CA LYS A 149 -10.34 -18.64 1.32
C LYS A 149 -9.77 -18.83 -0.09
N PRO A 150 -8.52 -18.41 -0.36
CA PRO A 150 -7.84 -18.70 -1.62
C PRO A 150 -7.94 -20.16 -2.06
N SER A 151 -7.84 -21.11 -1.11
CA SER A 151 -8.03 -22.54 -1.35
C SER A 151 -9.43 -22.90 -1.86
N ASP A 152 -10.49 -22.36 -1.26
CA ASP A 152 -11.88 -22.57 -1.71
C ASP A 152 -12.09 -22.00 -3.13
N LEU A 153 -11.47 -20.86 -3.44
CA LEU A 153 -11.52 -20.25 -4.78
C LEU A 153 -10.79 -21.10 -5.83
N LEU A 154 -9.66 -21.71 -5.48
CA LEU A 154 -8.94 -22.61 -6.37
C LEU A 154 -9.76 -23.88 -6.68
N GLU A 155 -10.46 -24.43 -5.70
CA GLU A 155 -11.39 -25.55 -5.88
C GLU A 155 -12.58 -25.15 -6.76
N SER A 156 -13.15 -23.98 -6.53
CA SER A 156 -14.24 -23.44 -7.35
C SER A 156 -13.81 -23.21 -8.80
N LEU A 157 -12.60 -22.71 -9.03
CA LEU A 157 -12.06 -22.54 -10.38
C LEU A 157 -11.85 -23.87 -11.11
N LEU A 158 -11.44 -24.93 -10.40
CA LEU A 158 -11.33 -26.27 -10.98
C LEU A 158 -12.69 -26.82 -11.42
N GLN A 159 -13.75 -26.55 -10.66
CA GLN A 159 -15.12 -26.93 -11.03
C GLN A 159 -15.58 -26.17 -12.27
N ILE A 160 -15.34 -24.85 -12.31
CA ILE A 160 -15.65 -24.02 -13.48
C ILE A 160 -14.87 -24.50 -14.71
N GLU A 161 -13.60 -24.89 -14.55
CA GLU A 161 -12.77 -25.43 -15.63
C GLU A 161 -13.34 -26.72 -16.22
N ALA A 162 -13.83 -27.63 -15.38
CA ALA A 162 -14.42 -28.91 -15.80
C ALA A 162 -15.68 -28.73 -16.65
N GLU A 163 -16.41 -27.63 -16.45
CA GLU A 163 -17.63 -27.27 -17.19
C GLU A 163 -17.37 -26.33 -18.38
N ALA A 164 -16.15 -25.78 -18.48
CA ALA A 164 -15.80 -24.76 -19.46
C ALA A 164 -15.38 -25.35 -20.82
N HIS A 165 -15.52 -24.54 -21.87
CA HIS A 165 -15.00 -24.89 -23.19
C HIS A 165 -13.46 -24.90 -23.18
N PRO A 166 -12.75 -25.79 -23.91
CA PRO A 166 -11.28 -25.89 -23.86
C PRO A 166 -10.49 -24.59 -24.10
N ARG A 167 -11.06 -23.64 -24.85
CA ARG A 167 -10.47 -22.31 -25.09
C ARG A 167 -10.50 -21.38 -23.87
N GLN A 168 -11.33 -21.69 -22.86
CA GLN A 168 -11.49 -20.92 -21.63
C GLN A 168 -10.54 -21.38 -20.53
N GLY A 169 -10.05 -22.64 -20.59
CA GLY A 169 -9.12 -23.22 -19.61
C GLY A 169 -7.84 -22.40 -19.43
N GLN A 170 -7.34 -21.76 -20.49
CA GLN A 170 -6.14 -20.91 -20.41
C GLN A 170 -6.28 -19.73 -19.45
N ASN A 171 -7.44 -19.06 -19.43
CA ASN A 171 -7.68 -17.95 -18.51
C ASN A 171 -7.83 -18.45 -17.07
N ILE A 172 -8.43 -19.64 -16.90
CA ILE A 172 -8.62 -20.24 -15.58
C ILE A 172 -7.27 -20.69 -15.01
N ASP A 173 -6.42 -21.34 -15.80
CA ASP A 173 -5.06 -21.72 -15.41
C ASP A 173 -4.19 -20.52 -15.02
N SER A 174 -4.23 -19.45 -15.83
CA SER A 174 -3.50 -18.21 -15.54
C SER A 174 -3.99 -17.55 -14.25
N LEU A 175 -5.31 -17.53 -14.01
CA LEU A 175 -5.90 -17.03 -12.77
C LEU A 175 -5.53 -17.91 -11.56
N ARG A 176 -5.55 -19.25 -11.70
CA ARG A 176 -5.14 -20.18 -10.64
C ARG A 176 -3.69 -19.96 -10.22
N ASN A 177 -2.79 -19.71 -11.18
CA ASN A 177 -1.41 -19.35 -10.90
C ASN A 177 -1.30 -18.00 -10.18
N ALA A 178 -2.12 -17.01 -10.55
CA ALA A 178 -2.16 -15.71 -9.87
C ALA A 178 -2.68 -15.82 -8.43
N LEU A 179 -3.76 -16.58 -8.21
CA LEU A 179 -4.33 -16.80 -6.87
C LEU A 179 -3.41 -17.61 -5.94
N TRP A 180 -2.45 -18.34 -6.49
CA TRP A 180 -1.46 -19.06 -5.70
C TRP A 180 -0.67 -18.12 -4.77
N GLU A 181 -0.32 -16.92 -5.25
CA GLU A 181 0.33 -15.87 -4.45
C GLU A 181 -0.51 -15.47 -3.23
N LEU A 182 -1.84 -15.51 -3.38
CA LEU A 182 -2.78 -15.10 -2.34
C LEU A 182 -3.02 -16.17 -1.28
N ARG A 183 -2.46 -17.39 -1.40
CA ARG A 183 -2.59 -18.42 -0.34
C ARG A 183 -1.93 -18.05 0.99
N ALA A 184 -1.32 -16.87 1.10
CA ALA A 184 -0.97 -16.28 2.40
C ALA A 184 -2.22 -16.06 3.28
N PHE A 185 -3.37 -15.77 2.65
CA PHE A 185 -4.66 -15.53 3.30
C PHE A 185 -5.38 -16.81 3.79
N ASP A 186 -4.87 -18.02 3.50
CA ASP A 186 -5.51 -19.28 3.93
C ASP A 186 -5.38 -19.55 5.45
N ARG A 187 -4.47 -18.83 6.15
CA ARG A 187 -4.09 -19.13 7.53
C ARG A 187 -5.21 -18.84 8.54
N PRO A 188 -5.46 -19.73 9.53
CA PRO A 188 -6.43 -19.48 10.60
C PRO A 188 -5.80 -18.59 11.68
N ILE A 189 -5.69 -17.29 11.40
CA ILE A 189 -5.16 -16.27 12.31
C ILE A 189 -6.32 -15.31 12.66
N PRO A 190 -6.37 -14.74 13.89
CA PRO A 190 -7.39 -13.77 14.26
C PRO A 190 -7.50 -12.58 13.29
N GLN A 191 -8.73 -12.08 13.12
CA GLN A 191 -9.05 -10.93 12.26
C GLN A 191 -9.49 -9.69 13.08
N GLU A 192 -9.65 -9.84 14.40
CA GLU A 192 -10.09 -8.75 15.27
C GLU A 192 -8.96 -7.76 15.52
N VAL A 193 -9.29 -6.47 15.47
CA VAL A 193 -8.36 -5.35 15.66
C VAL A 193 -8.94 -4.41 16.72
N HIS A 194 -8.20 -4.20 17.80
CA HIS A 194 -8.53 -3.23 18.84
C HIS A 194 -7.71 -1.96 18.65
N THR A 195 -8.37 -0.79 18.68
CA THR A 195 -7.74 0.51 18.45
C THR A 195 -7.28 1.17 19.78
N PRO A 196 -6.23 2.01 19.78
CA PRO A 196 -5.38 2.37 18.64
C PRO A 196 -4.47 1.22 18.21
N ALA A 197 -4.29 1.08 16.90
CA ALA A 197 -3.63 -0.06 16.29
C ALA A 197 -2.63 0.35 15.21
N LEU A 198 -1.52 -0.38 15.15
CA LEU A 198 -0.57 -0.43 14.05
C LEU A 198 -0.73 -1.79 13.38
N ILE A 199 -1.12 -1.80 12.11
CA ILE A 199 -1.12 -3.00 11.27
C ILE A 199 0.14 -2.97 10.42
N ASP A 200 1.09 -3.83 10.77
CA ASP A 200 2.35 -4.03 10.05
C ASP A 200 2.15 -5.11 8.98
N LEU A 201 2.24 -4.67 7.72
CA LEU A 201 2.12 -5.50 6.52
C LEU A 201 3.48 -5.82 5.88
N SER A 202 4.58 -5.31 6.43
CA SER A 202 5.94 -5.42 5.86
C SER A 202 6.47 -6.85 5.78
N LYS A 203 5.92 -7.75 6.61
CA LYS A 203 6.32 -9.16 6.72
C LYS A 203 5.48 -10.11 5.85
N LEU A 204 4.56 -9.59 5.05
CA LEU A 204 3.81 -10.39 4.09
C LEU A 204 4.70 -10.90 2.97
N SER A 205 4.33 -12.06 2.39
CA SER A 205 5.18 -12.79 1.45
C SER A 205 5.43 -12.10 0.11
N SER A 206 4.64 -11.08 -0.24
CA SER A 206 4.87 -10.28 -1.44
C SER A 206 4.24 -8.89 -1.31
N VAL A 207 4.78 -7.92 -2.07
CA VAL A 207 4.20 -6.57 -2.19
C VAL A 207 2.75 -6.62 -2.64
N ARG A 208 2.39 -7.56 -3.51
CA ARG A 208 1.00 -7.71 -3.99
C ARG A 208 0.05 -8.15 -2.87
N VAL A 209 0.45 -9.14 -2.08
CA VAL A 209 -0.33 -9.57 -0.90
C VAL A 209 -0.47 -8.41 0.09
N CYS A 210 0.60 -7.65 0.31
CA CYS A 210 0.59 -6.45 1.14
C CYS A 210 -0.40 -5.39 0.62
N ARG A 211 -0.35 -5.06 -0.68
CA ARG A 211 -1.30 -4.15 -1.34
C ARG A 211 -2.74 -4.59 -1.18
N LEU A 212 -3.04 -5.87 -1.42
CA LEU A 212 -4.40 -6.39 -1.30
C LEU A 212 -4.90 -6.32 0.15
N ALA A 213 -4.05 -6.65 1.13
CA ALA A 213 -4.40 -6.51 2.54
C ALA A 213 -4.61 -5.04 2.95
N ALA A 214 -3.79 -4.12 2.46
CA ALA A 214 -3.94 -2.69 2.72
C ALA A 214 -5.24 -2.12 2.12
N MET A 215 -5.55 -2.48 0.86
CA MET A 215 -6.81 -2.12 0.20
C MET A 215 -8.00 -2.70 0.94
N ASP A 216 -7.88 -3.94 1.41
CA ASP A 216 -8.90 -4.62 2.21
C ASP A 216 -9.21 -3.86 3.51
N LEU A 217 -8.18 -3.57 4.30
CA LEU A 217 -8.30 -2.83 5.55
C LEU A 217 -8.92 -1.45 5.33
N PHE A 218 -8.50 -0.77 4.25
CA PHE A 218 -9.03 0.55 3.92
C PHE A 218 -10.50 0.49 3.49
N LEU A 219 -10.92 -0.48 2.67
CA LEU A 219 -12.32 -0.63 2.26
C LEU A 219 -13.25 -1.01 3.44
N ASN A 220 -12.73 -1.75 4.42
CA ASN A 220 -13.48 -2.21 5.58
C ASN A 220 -13.30 -1.34 6.83
N PHE A 221 -12.73 -0.15 6.68
CA PHE A 221 -12.42 0.69 7.84
C PHE A 221 -13.66 1.04 8.69
N GLY A 222 -14.83 1.07 8.05
CA GLY A 222 -16.12 1.37 8.68
C GLY A 222 -16.45 0.44 9.85
N THR A 223 -15.85 -0.75 9.88
CA THR A 223 -15.99 -1.74 10.95
C THR A 223 -15.18 -1.42 12.21
N PHE A 224 -14.20 -0.52 12.13
CA PHE A 224 -13.36 -0.14 13.27
C PHE A 224 -13.89 1.11 14.00
N ASP A 225 -13.74 1.11 15.31
CA ASP A 225 -13.92 2.30 16.17
C ASP A 225 -12.64 3.16 16.12
N VAL A 226 -12.51 3.93 15.04
CA VAL A 226 -11.38 4.84 14.77
C VAL A 226 -11.85 6.28 14.62
N THR A 227 -10.99 7.22 15.02
CA THR A 227 -11.16 8.65 14.75
C THR A 227 -10.07 9.19 13.79
N GLY A 228 -9.11 8.35 13.40
CA GLY A 228 -8.15 8.69 12.36
C GLY A 228 -7.48 7.46 11.74
N ILE A 229 -7.08 7.58 10.48
CA ILE A 229 -6.34 6.54 9.75
C ILE A 229 -5.06 7.15 9.18
N VAL A 230 -3.95 6.44 9.34
CA VAL A 230 -2.64 6.76 8.74
C VAL A 230 -2.28 5.65 7.76
N ILE A 231 -1.88 5.99 6.54
CA ILE A 231 -1.55 5.01 5.49
C ILE A 231 -0.18 5.35 4.88
N ASP A 232 0.77 4.42 4.93
CA ASP A 232 2.13 4.64 4.40
C ASP A 232 2.74 3.37 3.77
N PRO A 233 3.11 3.39 2.46
CA PRO A 233 2.74 4.35 1.41
C PRO A 233 1.34 4.17 0.81
N ALA A 234 0.55 5.22 0.72
CA ALA A 234 -0.78 5.26 0.10
C ALA A 234 -0.81 4.98 -1.42
N ASP A 235 0.33 5.15 -2.13
CA ASP A 235 0.49 4.78 -3.56
C ASP A 235 0.13 3.32 -3.84
N TRP A 236 0.22 2.47 -2.82
CA TRP A 236 -0.02 1.03 -2.93
C TRP A 236 -1.50 0.66 -2.98
N ILE A 237 -2.35 1.51 -2.40
CA ILE A 237 -3.82 1.39 -2.39
C ILE A 237 -4.42 2.15 -3.57
N PHE A 238 -4.01 3.40 -3.77
CA PHE A 238 -4.68 4.33 -4.69
C PHE A 238 -3.99 4.40 -6.05
N ALA A 239 -4.10 3.34 -6.85
CA ALA A 239 -3.55 3.30 -8.20
C ALA A 239 -4.46 4.02 -9.21
N GLN A 240 -3.90 4.83 -10.12
CA GLN A 240 -4.66 5.54 -11.16
C GLN A 240 -5.27 4.62 -12.23
N ASP A 241 -4.74 3.41 -12.40
CA ASP A 241 -5.19 2.41 -13.36
C ASP A 241 -6.11 1.33 -12.74
N ALA A 242 -6.63 1.58 -11.54
CA ALA A 242 -7.61 0.72 -10.89
C ALA A 242 -8.93 0.67 -11.69
N PRO A 243 -9.67 -0.48 -11.67
CA PRO A 243 -11.02 -0.53 -12.21
C PRO A 243 -11.92 0.56 -11.62
N GLU A 244 -12.88 1.04 -12.41
CA GLU A 244 -13.77 2.14 -12.03
C GLU A 244 -14.55 1.83 -10.75
N GLU A 245 -15.14 0.64 -10.65
CA GLU A 245 -15.93 0.24 -9.48
C GLU A 245 -15.09 0.20 -8.19
N LEU A 246 -13.81 -0.17 -8.30
CA LEU A 246 -12.87 -0.15 -7.18
C LEU A 246 -12.50 1.28 -6.79
N THR A 247 -12.30 2.15 -7.79
CA THR A 247 -11.99 3.57 -7.56
C THR A 247 -13.15 4.25 -6.84
N GLU A 248 -14.39 4.02 -7.28
CA GLU A 248 -15.60 4.55 -6.65
C GLU A 248 -15.77 4.04 -5.20
N ALA A 249 -15.48 2.77 -4.94
CA ALA A 249 -15.56 2.21 -3.59
C ALA A 249 -14.49 2.79 -2.64
N LEU A 250 -13.26 3.00 -3.13
CA LEU A 250 -12.20 3.66 -2.37
C LEU A 250 -12.55 5.12 -2.07
N GLU A 251 -13.08 5.85 -3.05
CA GLU A 251 -13.55 7.23 -2.87
C GLU A 251 -14.70 7.29 -1.87
N SER A 252 -15.70 6.41 -2.00
CA SER A 252 -16.83 6.30 -1.07
C SER A 252 -16.38 6.00 0.35
N SER A 253 -15.34 5.18 0.51
CA SER A 253 -14.75 4.88 1.82
C SER A 253 -14.09 6.12 2.44
N ALA A 254 -13.34 6.89 1.65
CA ALA A 254 -12.75 8.16 2.10
C ALA A 254 -13.82 9.22 2.44
N ASP A 255 -14.96 9.21 1.74
CA ASP A 255 -16.10 10.09 2.03
C ASP A 255 -16.85 9.67 3.29
N GLU A 256 -16.99 8.37 3.56
CA GLU A 256 -17.53 7.88 4.82
C GLU A 256 -16.64 8.25 6.01
N LEU A 257 -15.30 8.18 5.88
CA LEU A 257 -14.36 8.70 6.89
C LEU A 257 -14.63 10.17 7.20
N ALA A 258 -14.75 10.98 6.16
CA ALA A 258 -15.01 12.41 6.30
C ALA A 258 -16.37 12.69 6.95
N ARG A 259 -17.43 11.93 6.59
CA ARG A 259 -18.76 12.04 7.21
C ARG A 259 -18.74 11.70 8.70
N ARG A 260 -17.91 10.75 9.13
CA ARG A 260 -17.68 10.40 10.54
C ARG A 260 -16.79 11.42 11.28
N GLY A 261 -16.24 12.41 10.58
CA GLY A 261 -15.29 13.36 11.14
C GLY A 261 -13.93 12.74 11.48
N ALA A 262 -13.62 11.58 10.89
CA ALA A 262 -12.34 10.91 11.07
C ALA A 262 -11.24 11.57 10.23
N LEU A 263 -10.01 11.54 10.75
CA LEU A 263 -8.82 12.02 10.04
C LEU A 263 -8.37 10.99 8.99
N LEU A 264 -7.97 11.46 7.82
CA LEU A 264 -7.27 10.66 6.82
C LEU A 264 -5.90 11.28 6.54
N ILE A 265 -4.86 10.61 7.03
CA ILE A 265 -3.46 11.00 6.81
C ILE A 265 -2.84 9.97 5.86
N ILE A 266 -2.44 10.41 4.68
CA ILE A 266 -1.82 9.54 3.67
C ILE A 266 -0.39 9.98 3.41
N ALA A 267 0.51 9.01 3.28
CA ALA A 267 1.90 9.24 2.91
C ALA A 267 2.16 8.67 1.52
N THR A 268 2.65 9.47 0.58
CA THR A 268 2.96 9.05 -0.79
C THR A 268 4.34 9.57 -1.21
N SER A 269 4.93 8.92 -2.20
CA SER A 269 6.12 9.42 -2.87
C SER A 269 5.88 10.75 -3.60
N THR A 270 4.73 10.91 -4.26
CA THR A 270 4.36 12.12 -5.01
C THR A 270 2.84 12.26 -5.11
N ILE A 271 2.32 13.47 -4.93
CA ILE A 271 0.88 13.71 -5.11
C ILE A 271 0.40 13.43 -6.54
N SER A 272 1.31 13.45 -7.53
CA SER A 272 0.97 13.22 -8.94
C SER A 272 0.59 11.77 -9.27
N SER A 273 0.98 10.80 -8.44
CA SER A 273 0.57 9.39 -8.58
C SER A 273 -0.78 9.10 -7.96
N MET A 274 -1.34 10.03 -7.16
CA MET A 274 -2.65 9.86 -6.54
C MET A 274 -3.78 10.10 -7.55
N PRO A 275 -4.95 9.45 -7.36
CA PRO A 275 -6.17 9.80 -8.08
C PRO A 275 -6.58 11.26 -7.85
N ARG A 276 -7.25 11.86 -8.84
CA ARG A 276 -7.68 13.26 -8.77
C ARG A 276 -8.60 13.54 -7.59
N TRP A 277 -9.47 12.60 -7.22
CA TRP A 277 -10.39 12.78 -6.08
C TRP A 277 -9.65 12.93 -4.75
N ILE A 278 -8.52 12.24 -4.55
CA ILE A 278 -7.63 12.48 -3.40
C ILE A 278 -7.00 13.87 -3.52
N ALA A 279 -6.29 14.11 -4.63
CA ALA A 279 -5.52 15.34 -4.81
C ALA A 279 -6.38 16.61 -4.73
N ASN A 280 -7.65 16.55 -5.13
CA ASN A 280 -8.57 17.68 -5.13
C ASN A 280 -9.23 17.92 -3.77
N THR A 281 -9.34 16.90 -2.91
CA THR A 281 -10.07 17.00 -1.63
C THR A 281 -9.16 17.11 -0.41
N LEU A 282 -7.84 17.18 -0.60
CA LEU A 282 -6.90 17.44 0.49
C LEU A 282 -7.19 18.76 1.20
N THR A 283 -7.18 18.72 2.53
CA THR A 283 -7.22 19.92 3.38
C THR A 283 -5.82 20.48 3.60
N SER A 284 -4.81 19.62 3.64
CA SER A 284 -3.42 20.02 3.74
C SER A 284 -2.47 19.07 3.00
N GLU A 285 -1.31 19.61 2.62
CA GLU A 285 -0.20 18.87 2.03
C GLU A 285 1.09 19.24 2.76
N ILE A 286 1.83 18.24 3.22
CA ILE A 286 3.15 18.39 3.84
C ILE A 286 4.18 17.82 2.86
N ARG A 287 5.02 18.69 2.31
CA ARG A 287 6.09 18.29 1.40
C ARG A 287 7.41 18.16 2.15
N CYS A 288 7.86 16.92 2.27
CA CYS A 288 9.24 16.58 2.62
C CYS A 288 10.15 16.88 1.43
N ARG A 289 11.47 16.94 1.66
CA ARG A 289 12.41 17.12 0.55
C ARG A 289 12.36 15.95 -0.42
N THR A 290 12.09 16.26 -1.68
CA THR A 290 12.44 15.36 -2.79
C THR A 290 13.94 15.48 -3.02
N VAL A 291 14.74 14.53 -2.54
CA VAL A 291 16.13 14.37 -2.98
C VAL A 291 16.10 13.83 -4.42
N SER A 292 15.83 14.69 -5.39
CA SER A 292 16.25 14.41 -6.76
C SER A 292 16.95 15.65 -7.30
N HIS A 293 18.25 15.50 -7.58
CA HIS A 293 19.06 16.46 -8.32
C HIS A 293 18.63 16.61 -9.79
N GLY A 294 17.46 16.08 -10.18
CA GLY A 294 16.99 15.99 -11.56
C GLY A 294 15.73 16.78 -11.90
N ASP A 295 14.92 17.21 -10.92
CA ASP A 295 13.63 17.83 -11.24
C ASP A 295 13.71 19.37 -11.27
N GLN A 296 14.49 19.90 -12.23
CA GLN A 296 14.55 21.35 -12.49
C GLN A 296 13.22 21.93 -12.98
N THR A 297 12.27 21.08 -13.36
CA THR A 297 10.91 21.44 -13.78
C THR A 297 10.04 21.92 -12.61
N LEU A 298 10.30 21.49 -11.38
CA LEU A 298 9.59 21.95 -10.19
C LEU A 298 9.99 23.38 -9.76
N LYS A 299 11.21 23.84 -10.11
CA LYS A 299 11.61 25.25 -9.90
C LYS A 299 10.77 26.23 -10.73
N ARG A 300 10.20 25.80 -11.86
CA ARG A 300 9.37 26.67 -12.73
C ARG A 300 7.89 26.75 -12.33
N LYS A 301 7.37 25.80 -11.56
CA LYS A 301 5.97 25.79 -11.10
C LYS A 301 5.75 26.42 -9.72
N TRP A 302 6.81 26.95 -9.08
CA TRP A 302 6.73 27.73 -7.83
C TRP A 302 6.43 29.22 -8.07
N GLN A 303 5.82 29.56 -9.21
CA GLN A 303 5.17 30.86 -9.37
C GLN A 303 3.79 30.78 -8.73
N VAL A 304 3.75 31.08 -7.43
CA VAL A 304 2.54 31.60 -6.80
C VAL A 304 2.13 32.85 -7.59
N PRO A 305 0.87 32.98 -8.05
CA PRO A 305 0.40 34.22 -8.66
C PRO A 305 0.51 35.36 -7.65
N ASP A 306 1.34 36.34 -7.97
CA ASP A 306 1.46 37.67 -7.37
C ASP A 306 1.13 37.83 -5.88
N ALA A 307 2.09 37.44 -5.04
CA ALA A 307 2.41 38.16 -3.81
C ALA A 307 3.93 38.14 -3.55
N GLY A 308 4.71 38.69 -4.49
CA GLY A 308 6.00 39.35 -4.21
C GLY A 308 7.08 38.64 -3.38
N GLY A 309 7.17 37.30 -3.38
CA GLY A 309 8.21 36.58 -2.62
C GLY A 309 8.62 35.26 -3.28
N SER A 310 9.81 35.25 -3.90
CA SER A 310 10.45 34.03 -4.41
C SER A 310 10.80 33.07 -3.26
N CYS A 311 10.00 32.03 -3.02
CA CYS A 311 10.34 30.94 -2.08
C CYS A 311 11.33 29.94 -2.70
N SER A 312 12.46 30.44 -3.22
CA SER A 312 13.50 29.60 -3.83
C SER A 312 14.52 29.04 -2.83
N ASN A 313 14.44 29.38 -1.54
CA ASN A 313 15.41 28.98 -0.52
C ASN A 313 14.73 28.34 0.70
N VAL A 314 14.22 27.12 0.53
CA VAL A 314 13.86 26.25 1.68
C VAL A 314 15.17 25.67 2.24
N ALA A 315 15.54 26.09 3.46
CA ALA A 315 16.79 25.71 4.12
C ALA A 315 16.90 24.18 4.31
N GLN A 316 18.09 23.68 4.71
CA GLN A 316 18.47 22.27 4.67
C GLN A 316 17.58 21.27 5.45
N GLU A 317 16.66 21.78 6.27
CA GLU A 317 15.84 21.04 7.23
C GLU A 317 14.37 21.50 7.27
N GLN A 318 13.93 22.30 6.29
CA GLN A 318 12.57 22.84 6.27
C GLN A 318 11.64 21.97 5.41
N LEU A 319 10.51 21.59 5.98
CA LEU A 319 9.34 21.04 5.30
C LEU A 319 8.47 22.19 4.79
N LEU A 320 7.67 21.94 3.76
CA LEU A 320 6.66 22.90 3.31
C LEU A 320 5.27 22.40 3.70
N VAL A 321 4.55 23.14 4.53
CA VAL A 321 3.14 22.90 4.81
C VAL A 321 2.30 23.81 3.92
N ILE A 322 1.38 23.20 3.19
CA ILE A 322 0.40 23.86 2.33
C ILE A 322 -0.97 23.54 2.91
N SER A 323 -1.59 24.52 3.56
CA SER A 323 -2.95 24.43 4.07
C SER A 323 -3.91 25.02 3.05
N ARG A 324 -4.82 24.21 2.52
CA ARG A 324 -5.90 24.68 1.63
C ARG A 324 -7.08 25.25 2.41
N TYR A 325 -7.15 24.95 3.71
CA TYR A 325 -8.17 25.49 4.59
C TYR A 325 -7.91 26.98 4.89
N SER A 326 -6.64 27.34 5.10
CA SER A 326 -6.22 28.70 5.46
C SER A 326 -5.54 29.46 4.32
N ASP A 327 -5.49 28.86 3.12
CA ASP A 327 -4.73 29.35 1.95
C ASP A 327 -3.28 29.75 2.30
N ALA A 328 -2.67 29.04 3.24
CA ALA A 328 -1.36 29.37 3.78
C ALA A 328 -0.29 28.38 3.33
N ILE A 329 0.85 28.93 2.94
CA ILE A 329 2.08 28.17 2.66
C ILE A 329 3.10 28.56 3.72
N ARG A 330 3.59 27.59 4.49
CA ARG A 330 4.47 27.84 5.64
C ARG A 330 5.68 26.90 5.61
N PRO A 331 6.92 27.42 5.63
CA PRO A 331 8.09 26.60 5.89
C PRO A 331 8.15 26.26 7.38
N VAL A 332 8.26 24.98 7.70
CA VAL A 332 8.29 24.49 9.09
C VAL A 332 9.46 23.52 9.29
N ARG A 333 9.87 23.32 10.53
CA ARG A 333 10.75 22.19 10.90
C ARG A 333 9.95 21.24 11.76
N ILE A 334 10.06 19.95 11.48
CA ILE A 334 9.45 18.95 12.32
C ILE A 334 10.26 18.75 13.59
N ARG A 335 9.57 18.52 14.71
CA ARG A 335 10.19 18.03 15.92
C ARG A 335 10.69 16.60 15.67
N ARG A 336 12.00 16.41 15.69
CA ARG A 336 12.60 15.07 15.58
C ARG A 336 12.59 14.39 16.93
N THR A 337 11.56 13.58 17.18
CA THR A 337 11.46 12.77 18.41
C THR A 337 12.53 11.66 18.44
N GLY A 338 13.09 11.29 17.29
CA GLY A 338 14.17 10.30 17.20
C GLY A 338 13.67 8.89 17.48
N PHE A 339 12.58 8.49 16.80
CA PHE A 339 11.98 7.16 16.92
C PHE A 339 13.04 6.08 16.70
N LYS A 340 13.15 5.17 17.67
CA LYS A 340 14.07 4.03 17.58
C LYS A 340 13.32 2.83 17.02
N PRO A 341 13.91 2.08 16.08
CA PRO A 341 13.37 0.79 15.68
C PRO A 341 13.23 -0.13 16.90
N VAL A 342 12.13 -0.86 16.99
CA VAL A 342 11.88 -1.84 18.06
C VAL A 342 11.93 -3.25 17.50
N GLY A 343 12.49 -4.17 18.28
CA GLY A 343 12.60 -5.57 17.90
C GLY A 343 11.30 -6.35 18.08
N ASP A 344 11.28 -7.57 17.55
CA ASP A 344 10.16 -8.52 17.72
C ASP A 344 9.88 -8.80 19.20
N GLU A 345 10.93 -9.07 19.99
CA GLU A 345 10.81 -9.37 21.41
C GLU A 345 10.20 -8.19 22.20
N GLU A 346 10.59 -6.95 21.86
CA GLU A 346 10.05 -5.74 22.48
C GLU A 346 8.57 -5.57 22.16
N ILE A 347 8.17 -5.82 20.91
CA ILE A 347 6.76 -5.80 20.50
C ILE A 347 5.96 -6.90 21.22
N GLU A 348 6.51 -8.11 21.38
CA GLU A 348 5.84 -9.17 22.16
C GLU A 348 5.63 -8.78 23.62
N MET A 349 6.67 -8.25 24.26
CA MET A 349 6.59 -7.82 25.66
C MET A 349 5.55 -6.71 25.82
N HIS A 350 5.55 -5.74 24.90
CA HIS A 350 4.58 -4.66 24.86
C HIS A 350 3.14 -5.19 24.72
N MET A 351 2.89 -6.08 23.75
CA MET A 351 1.56 -6.65 23.51
C MET A 351 1.07 -7.50 24.69
N ARG A 352 1.96 -8.27 25.33
CA ARG A 352 1.62 -9.00 26.57
C ARG A 352 1.24 -8.06 27.69
N SER A 353 1.92 -6.91 27.82
CA SER A 353 1.59 -5.91 28.84
C SER A 353 0.21 -5.28 28.64
N LEU A 354 -0.30 -5.28 27.41
CA LEU A 354 -1.64 -4.83 27.04
C LEU A 354 -2.73 -5.90 27.22
N GLY A 355 -2.36 -7.11 27.64
CA GLY A 355 -3.30 -8.21 27.84
C GLY A 355 -3.76 -8.90 26.56
N GLU A 356 -3.07 -8.70 25.44
CA GLU A 356 -3.34 -9.41 24.19
C GLU A 356 -2.74 -10.83 24.25
N ASP A 357 -3.57 -11.85 24.02
CA ASP A 357 -3.13 -13.25 24.01
C ASP A 357 -2.31 -13.52 22.73
N PHE A 358 -0.99 -13.50 22.90
CA PHE A 358 -0.05 -13.39 21.80
C PHE A 358 0.55 -14.75 21.44
N LYS A 359 0.09 -15.33 20.33
CA LYS A 359 0.79 -16.44 19.68
C LYS A 359 1.35 -16.00 18.34
N MET A 360 2.64 -15.68 18.29
CA MET A 360 3.33 -15.49 17.02
C MET A 360 3.33 -16.81 16.25
N HIS A 361 2.59 -16.86 15.15
CA HIS A 361 2.74 -17.93 14.19
C HIS A 361 4.10 -17.77 13.48
N ARG A 362 4.74 -18.90 13.14
CA ARG A 362 6.00 -18.89 12.40
C ARG A 362 5.86 -18.04 11.13
N GLU A 363 6.91 -17.27 10.85
CA GLU A 363 7.05 -16.54 9.58
C GLU A 363 6.75 -17.46 8.41
N VAL A 364 6.10 -16.92 7.39
CA VAL A 364 5.98 -17.63 6.11
C VAL A 364 7.40 -17.82 5.60
N GLU A 365 7.88 -19.07 5.50
CA GLU A 365 9.07 -19.32 4.70
C GLU A 365 8.83 -18.73 3.31
N LYS A 366 9.82 -17.98 2.82
CA LYS A 366 9.85 -17.39 1.48
C LYS A 366 9.36 -18.44 0.49
N ARG A 367 8.21 -18.19 -0.14
CA ARG A 367 7.63 -19.16 -1.06
C ARG A 367 8.42 -19.14 -2.36
N VAL A 368 8.77 -20.33 -2.83
CA VAL A 368 9.40 -20.59 -4.12
C VAL A 368 8.65 -19.80 -5.22
N THR A 369 9.36 -18.92 -5.93
CA THR A 369 8.77 -18.08 -6.99
C THR A 369 8.22 -18.95 -8.12
N LEU A 370 7.35 -18.39 -8.99
CA LEU A 370 6.86 -19.14 -10.14
C LEU A 370 8.03 -19.63 -11.04
N LEU A 371 9.07 -18.81 -11.20
CA LEU A 371 10.25 -19.22 -11.98
C LEU A 371 11.06 -20.30 -11.28
N GLU A 372 11.28 -20.21 -9.97
CA GLU A 372 11.97 -21.26 -9.22
C GLU A 372 11.20 -22.60 -9.24
N LYS A 373 9.85 -22.54 -9.25
CA LYS A 373 9.00 -23.73 -9.38
C LYS A 373 9.13 -24.37 -10.77
N ILE A 374 9.25 -23.56 -11.82
CA ILE A 374 9.39 -24.01 -13.21
C ILE A 374 10.83 -24.49 -13.49
N PHE A 375 11.82 -23.83 -12.90
CA PHE A 375 13.25 -24.04 -13.12
C PHE A 375 13.97 -24.37 -11.82
N SER A 376 13.96 -25.65 -11.46
CA SER A 376 14.69 -26.15 -10.29
C SER A 376 16.22 -26.03 -10.42
N ASP A 377 16.72 -25.85 -11.66
CA ASP A 377 18.14 -25.62 -11.95
C ASP A 377 18.46 -24.11 -11.95
N LYS A 378 19.39 -23.69 -11.10
CA LYS A 378 19.79 -22.28 -10.92
C LYS A 378 20.27 -21.62 -12.22
N THR A 379 20.94 -22.34 -13.11
CA THR A 379 21.46 -21.77 -14.36
C THR A 379 20.34 -21.54 -15.36
N MET A 380 19.36 -22.46 -15.43
CA MET A 380 18.16 -22.29 -16.26
C MET A 380 17.25 -21.20 -15.72
N HIS A 381 17.11 -21.10 -14.40
CA HIS A 381 16.37 -20.05 -13.72
C HIS A 381 16.94 -18.66 -14.04
N GLN A 382 18.26 -18.46 -13.88
CA GLN A 382 18.92 -17.21 -14.24
C GLN A 382 18.78 -16.88 -15.73
N THR A 383 18.94 -17.89 -16.60
CA THR A 383 18.75 -17.72 -18.05
C THR A 383 17.31 -17.31 -18.39
N ALA A 384 16.32 -17.87 -17.69
CA ALA A 384 14.91 -17.51 -17.84
C ALA A 384 14.65 -16.07 -17.43
N LYS A 385 15.18 -15.65 -16.28
CA LYS A 385 15.09 -14.27 -15.78
C LYS A 385 15.66 -13.28 -16.78
N GLU A 386 16.91 -13.48 -17.23
CA GLU A 386 17.57 -12.62 -18.21
C GLU A 386 16.80 -12.54 -19.53
N LEU A 387 16.33 -13.68 -20.04
CA LEU A 387 15.52 -13.71 -21.25
C LEU A 387 14.22 -12.91 -21.08
N MET A 388 13.53 -13.06 -19.96
CA MET A 388 12.29 -12.34 -19.70
C MET A 388 12.53 -10.83 -19.57
N VAL A 389 13.63 -10.38 -18.95
CA VAL A 389 14.04 -8.96 -18.94
C VAL A 389 14.23 -8.43 -20.38
N MET A 390 14.94 -9.18 -21.23
CA MET A 390 15.14 -8.79 -22.63
C MET A 390 13.82 -8.71 -23.42
N ILE A 391 12.90 -9.65 -23.18
CA ILE A 391 11.57 -9.66 -23.79
C ILE A 391 10.74 -8.46 -23.30
N ARG A 392 10.77 -8.14 -21.99
CA ARG A 392 10.10 -6.96 -21.41
C ARG A 392 10.58 -5.65 -22.05
N GLY A 393 11.88 -5.55 -22.32
CA GLY A 393 12.49 -4.43 -23.05
C GLY A 393 12.16 -4.38 -24.55
N GLY A 394 11.37 -5.33 -25.07
CA GLY A 394 10.86 -5.34 -26.45
C GLY A 394 11.87 -5.82 -27.50
N ARG A 395 12.87 -6.63 -27.13
CA ARG A 395 14.02 -6.93 -28.02
C ARG A 395 14.40 -8.40 -28.12
N VAL A 396 13.45 -9.30 -28.42
CA VAL A 396 13.80 -10.70 -28.74
C VAL A 396 13.01 -11.25 -29.93
N PRO A 397 13.62 -11.31 -31.14
CA PRO A 397 13.05 -12.02 -32.28
C PRO A 397 13.05 -13.53 -32.02
N VAL A 398 11.97 -14.22 -32.41
CA VAL A 398 11.84 -15.69 -32.28
C VAL A 398 12.99 -16.39 -32.98
N ASP A 399 13.37 -15.89 -34.16
CA ASP A 399 14.46 -16.39 -34.98
C ASP A 399 15.84 -16.27 -34.31
N ALA A 400 16.06 -15.23 -33.51
CA ALA A 400 17.33 -15.03 -32.81
C ALA A 400 17.55 -16.11 -31.74
N VAL A 401 16.47 -16.60 -31.14
CA VAL A 401 16.50 -17.66 -30.13
C VAL A 401 16.52 -19.04 -30.79
N SER A 402 15.68 -19.26 -31.81
CA SER A 402 15.56 -20.58 -32.47
C SER A 402 16.85 -21.00 -33.18
N LYS A 403 17.60 -20.02 -33.73
CA LYS A 403 18.88 -20.25 -34.42
C LYS A 403 20.08 -20.37 -33.48
N GLN A 404 19.92 -20.11 -32.17
CA GLN A 404 21.01 -20.31 -31.22
C GLN A 404 21.40 -21.79 -31.07
N ARG A 405 22.68 -22.06 -30.85
CA ARG A 405 23.21 -23.41 -30.56
C ARG A 405 22.98 -23.84 -29.10
N SER A 406 22.58 -22.94 -28.20
CA SER A 406 22.35 -23.24 -26.79
C SER A 406 21.11 -24.12 -26.59
N GLY A 407 21.32 -25.38 -26.21
CA GLY A 407 20.24 -26.30 -25.82
C GLY A 407 19.58 -25.93 -24.48
N ALA A 408 20.22 -25.10 -23.65
CA ALA A 408 19.65 -24.58 -22.42
C ALA A 408 18.63 -23.48 -22.72
N LEU A 409 18.98 -22.49 -23.55
CA LEU A 409 18.08 -21.40 -23.95
C LEU A 409 16.81 -21.94 -24.63
N LYS A 410 16.96 -22.92 -25.52
CA LYS A 410 15.81 -23.57 -26.18
C LYS A 410 14.88 -24.29 -25.21
N ARG A 411 15.44 -24.92 -24.16
CA ARG A 411 14.64 -25.56 -23.09
C ARG A 411 13.93 -24.52 -22.23
N VAL A 412 14.60 -23.43 -21.87
CA VAL A 412 14.02 -22.31 -21.14
C VAL A 412 12.82 -21.73 -21.88
N VAL A 413 13.00 -21.38 -23.15
CA VAL A 413 11.94 -20.83 -24.01
C VAL A 413 10.75 -21.77 -24.08
N ARG A 414 11.00 -23.07 -24.30
CA ARG A 414 9.93 -24.08 -24.34
C ARG A 414 9.16 -24.14 -23.02
N MET A 415 9.85 -24.07 -21.89
CA MET A 415 9.22 -24.09 -20.57
C MET A 415 8.44 -22.81 -20.28
N LEU A 416 8.97 -21.64 -20.65
CA LEU A 416 8.28 -20.36 -20.53
C LEU A 416 7.02 -20.33 -21.40
N SER A 417 7.07 -20.81 -22.64
CA SER A 417 5.90 -20.91 -23.52
C SER A 417 4.88 -21.91 -23.00
N ARG A 418 5.33 -23.07 -22.48
CA ARG A 418 4.45 -24.09 -21.89
C ARG A 418 3.67 -23.58 -20.69
N HIS A 419 4.28 -22.73 -19.87
CA HIS A 419 3.63 -22.09 -18.72
C HIS A 419 3.02 -20.73 -19.05
N PHE A 420 2.90 -20.40 -20.35
CA PHE A 420 2.31 -19.15 -20.83
C PHE A 420 2.93 -17.90 -20.22
N LEU A 421 4.22 -17.91 -19.91
CA LEU A 421 4.96 -16.72 -19.47
C LEU A 421 5.39 -15.86 -20.65
N ILE A 422 5.57 -16.48 -21.82
CA ILE A 422 5.86 -15.80 -23.08
C ILE A 422 4.92 -16.31 -24.18
N ILE A 423 4.64 -15.44 -25.14
CA ILE A 423 3.91 -15.77 -26.37
C ILE A 423 4.68 -15.25 -27.59
N GLU A 424 4.44 -15.90 -28.73
CA GLU A 424 4.93 -15.44 -30.02
C GLU A 424 3.88 -14.55 -30.68
N PHE A 425 4.32 -13.45 -31.29
CA PHE A 425 3.46 -12.59 -32.11
C PHE A 425 4.20 -12.12 -33.36
N ALA A 426 3.49 -11.96 -34.47
CA ALA A 426 4.02 -11.38 -35.68
C ALA A 426 3.84 -9.85 -35.65
N ASP A 427 4.87 -9.10 -36.03
CA ASP A 427 4.72 -7.68 -36.32
C ASP A 427 4.09 -7.44 -37.71
N GLY A 428 3.78 -6.19 -38.03
CA GLY A 428 3.23 -5.80 -39.33
C GLY A 428 4.15 -6.09 -40.53
N ASN A 429 5.40 -6.48 -40.28
CA ASN A 429 6.39 -6.85 -41.29
C ASN A 429 6.60 -8.38 -41.38
N GLY A 430 5.80 -9.17 -40.66
CA GLY A 430 5.87 -10.64 -40.65
C GLY A 430 7.03 -11.22 -39.83
N THR A 431 7.73 -10.41 -39.03
CA THR A 431 8.76 -10.89 -38.11
C THR A 431 8.11 -11.37 -36.83
N ASN A 432 8.45 -12.59 -36.39
CA ASN A 432 7.96 -13.14 -35.14
C ASN A 432 8.83 -12.68 -33.96
N TRP A 433 8.17 -12.19 -32.92
CA TRP A 433 8.76 -11.68 -31.69
C TRP A 433 8.20 -12.42 -30.49
N TYR A 434 9.00 -12.57 -29.44
CA TYR A 434 8.47 -12.96 -28.14
C TYR A 434 7.92 -11.73 -27.41
N ARG A 435 6.82 -11.92 -26.70
CA ARG A 435 6.26 -10.95 -25.75
C ARG A 435 6.03 -11.65 -24.42
N LEU A 436 6.26 -10.94 -23.31
CA LEU A 436 5.79 -11.39 -22.01
C LEU A 436 4.26 -11.36 -21.98
N THR A 437 3.65 -12.42 -21.47
CA THR A 437 2.26 -12.35 -21.04
C THR A 437 2.17 -11.58 -19.73
N LYS A 438 0.95 -11.29 -19.24
CA LYS A 438 0.78 -10.73 -17.90
C LYS A 438 1.32 -11.66 -16.80
N ALA A 439 1.19 -12.97 -16.97
CA ALA A 439 1.80 -13.94 -16.07
C ALA A 439 3.34 -13.89 -16.13
N GLY A 440 3.92 -13.68 -17.32
CA GLY A 440 5.37 -13.48 -17.49
C GLY A 440 5.87 -12.19 -16.84
N GLU A 441 5.17 -11.07 -17.05
CA GLU A 441 5.48 -9.80 -16.38
C GLU A 441 5.45 -9.98 -14.85
N ARG A 442 4.42 -10.64 -14.31
CA ARG A 442 4.31 -10.91 -12.87
C ARG A 442 5.45 -11.74 -12.31
N ALA A 443 5.77 -12.85 -12.97
CA ALA A 443 6.82 -13.76 -12.52
C ALA A 443 8.21 -13.08 -12.54
N LEU A 444 8.43 -12.15 -13.48
CA LEU A 444 9.64 -11.35 -13.51
C LEU A 444 9.65 -10.25 -12.44
N ASP A 445 8.52 -9.56 -12.23
CA ASP A 445 8.39 -8.53 -11.21
C ASP A 445 8.60 -9.09 -9.78
N GLU A 446 8.16 -10.33 -9.50
CA GLU A 446 8.44 -11.03 -8.22
C GLU A 446 9.94 -11.20 -7.99
N GLU A 447 10.64 -11.66 -9.01
CA GLU A 447 12.09 -11.90 -9.00
C GLU A 447 12.93 -10.64 -8.88
N GLU A 448 12.42 -9.51 -9.36
CA GLU A 448 13.08 -8.21 -9.25
C GLU A 448 12.81 -7.57 -7.87
N ALA A 449 11.61 -7.73 -7.33
CA ALA A 449 11.25 -7.24 -5.99
C ALA A 449 12.06 -7.92 -4.87
N GLU A 450 12.45 -9.19 -5.04
CA GLU A 450 13.33 -9.88 -4.09
C GLU A 450 14.74 -9.28 -4.04
N ASN A 451 15.27 -8.86 -5.18
CA ASN A 451 16.62 -8.27 -5.26
C ASN A 451 16.66 -6.86 -4.66
N GLU A 452 15.57 -6.09 -4.72
CA GLU A 452 15.48 -4.78 -4.07
C GLU A 452 15.40 -4.89 -2.53
N GLY A 453 14.90 -6.01 -2.01
CA GLY A 453 14.92 -6.33 -0.58
C GLY A 453 16.31 -6.69 -0.04
N GLU A 454 17.14 -7.39 -0.83
CA GLU A 454 18.51 -7.76 -0.44
C GLU A 454 19.51 -6.58 -0.48
N VAL A 455 19.26 -5.55 -1.29
CA VAL A 455 20.12 -4.35 -1.38
C VAL A 455 19.87 -3.35 -0.23
N ARG A 456 18.87 -3.59 0.62
CA ARG A 456 18.51 -2.74 1.78
C ARG A 456 18.95 -3.30 3.14
N VAL A 457 19.95 -4.18 3.19
CA VAL A 457 20.59 -4.61 4.44
C VAL A 457 21.73 -3.67 4.83
#